data_AF-A0A6P8E7Q0-F1
#
_entry.id   AF-A0A6P8E7Q0-F1
#
_cell.length_a   1.000
_cell.length_b   1.000
_cell.length_c   1.000
_cell.angle_alpha   90.00
_cell.angle_beta   90.00
_cell.angle_gamma   90.00
#
_symmetry.space_group_name_H-M   'P 1'
#
loop_
_entity.id
_entity.type
_entity.pdbx_description
1 polymer ?
#
loop_
_entity_poly.entity_id
_entity_poly.type
_entity_poly.pdbx_seq_one_letter_code
_entity_poly.pdbx_strand_id
1 'polypeptide(L)'
;MRSRSPGLTNPSSGGMVRRSLKLIAVSAQQIASFSGPQRLVLGSRALGDLRTMLSSPLRGSSKTSKRFRVLAEDLLAIQWCYTGVTNTDEGSSTIPQYLICPLTRPLFEDPVTLETGQTFERAAIQKWFDEGNKTCPVTGNSLECLSVPLANMVIKCVIDSWKSKHCKNILAFASQMMEEKEGREFAHSDDGFISILEQLITIYSREERIVNVKHLISLGSVQYLIRRFVLGTTEEKIRGAGHLICCIEADASCRDRIAKAINIQVLIEFLHSKQIEARTNAVPLLTELVCPKR
;
A
#
# COMPACT_ATOMS: atom_id res chain seq x y z
N MET A 1 12.87 21.45 60.82
CA MET A 1 12.53 21.95 59.47
C MET A 1 12.96 20.91 58.45
N ARG A 2 12.02 20.19 57.81
CA ARG A 2 12.32 19.26 56.71
C ARG A 2 11.60 19.75 55.46
N SER A 3 12.38 20.04 54.43
CA SER A 3 11.99 20.46 53.08
C SER A 3 11.21 19.36 52.36
N ARG A 4 10.05 19.69 51.78
CA ARG A 4 9.34 18.84 50.81
C ARG A 4 9.59 19.38 49.40
N SER A 5 10.11 18.54 48.51
CA SER A 5 10.13 18.78 47.06
C SER A 5 8.81 18.30 46.42
N PRO A 6 8.26 18.95 45.38
CA PRO A 6 7.06 18.49 44.69
C PRO A 6 7.37 17.37 43.70
N GLY A 7 6.54 16.33 43.70
CA GLY A 7 6.66 15.15 42.84
C GLY A 7 6.30 15.41 41.37
N LEU A 8 7.11 14.85 40.48
CA LEU A 8 6.83 14.68 39.06
C LEU A 8 5.66 13.70 38.87
N THR A 9 4.54 14.17 38.32
CA THR A 9 3.44 13.30 37.88
C THR A 9 3.72 12.75 36.49
N ASN A 10 3.98 11.44 36.38
CA ASN A 10 4.06 10.71 35.13
C ASN A 10 2.68 10.67 34.44
N PRO A 11 2.55 10.97 33.13
CA PRO A 11 1.29 10.82 32.41
C PRO A 11 0.91 9.34 32.30
N SER A 12 -0.23 8.98 32.86
CA SER A 12 -0.68 7.60 33.05
C SER A 12 -0.93 6.88 31.71
N SER A 13 -0.30 5.71 31.55
CA SER A 13 -0.49 4.70 30.47
C SER A 13 -1.97 4.41 30.12
N GLY A 14 -2.91 4.63 31.05
CA GLY A 14 -4.35 4.46 30.82
C GLY A 14 -5.02 5.50 29.90
N GLY A 15 -4.45 6.70 29.76
CA GLY A 15 -4.98 7.75 28.86
C GLY A 15 -4.67 7.46 27.39
N MET A 16 -3.49 6.91 27.13
CA MET A 16 -3.02 6.52 25.81
C MET A 16 -3.89 5.39 25.22
N VAL A 17 -4.17 4.36 26.03
CA VAL A 17 -5.04 3.25 25.62
C VAL A 17 -6.45 3.73 25.29
N ARG A 18 -7.08 4.59 26.11
CA ARG A 18 -8.43 5.11 25.81
C ARG A 18 -8.50 5.94 24.53
N ARG A 19 -7.44 6.68 24.21
CA ARG A 19 -7.33 7.45 22.95
C ARG A 19 -7.20 6.51 21.76
N SER A 20 -6.35 5.48 21.84
CA SER A 20 -6.21 4.44 20.81
C SER A 20 -7.53 3.70 20.55
N LEU A 21 -8.33 3.42 21.58
CA LEU A 21 -9.61 2.72 21.43
C LEU A 21 -10.71 3.58 20.78
N LYS A 22 -10.75 4.89 21.08
CA LYS A 22 -11.63 5.81 20.33
C LYS A 22 -11.23 5.89 18.86
N LEU A 23 -9.93 5.90 18.58
CA LEU A 23 -9.39 5.95 17.21
C LEU A 23 -9.75 4.71 16.38
N ILE A 24 -9.72 3.52 16.98
CA ILE A 24 -10.13 2.28 16.30
C ILE A 24 -11.64 2.28 16.01
N ALA A 25 -12.48 2.69 16.96
CA ALA A 25 -13.92 2.78 16.76
C ALA A 25 -14.28 3.80 15.65
N VAL A 26 -13.62 4.95 15.62
CA VAL A 26 -13.82 5.97 14.57
C VAL A 26 -13.34 5.47 13.21
N SER A 27 -12.25 4.70 13.17
CA SER A 27 -11.74 4.09 11.94
C SER A 27 -12.67 3.01 11.39
N ALA A 28 -13.21 2.16 12.25
CA ALA A 28 -14.22 1.17 11.89
C ALA A 28 -15.51 1.84 11.38
N GLN A 29 -15.91 2.96 11.99
CA GLN A 29 -17.05 3.74 11.56
C GLN A 29 -16.82 4.43 10.21
N GLN A 30 -15.60 4.91 9.96
CA GLN A 30 -15.21 5.46 8.67
C GLN A 30 -15.28 4.40 7.56
N ILE A 31 -14.77 3.19 7.80
CA ILE A 31 -14.86 2.06 6.86
C ILE A 31 -16.33 1.65 6.61
N ALA A 32 -17.15 1.63 7.66
CA ALA A 32 -18.59 1.33 7.55
C ALA A 32 -19.35 2.42 6.77
N SER A 33 -18.91 3.68 6.82
CA SER A 33 -19.53 4.79 6.08
C SER A 33 -19.18 4.83 4.58
N PHE A 34 -18.07 4.20 4.17
CA PHE A 34 -17.68 4.08 2.76
C PHE A 34 -18.34 2.90 2.04
N SER A 35 -18.91 1.96 2.79
CA SER A 35 -19.68 0.86 2.25
C SER A 35 -21.15 1.30 2.18
N GLY A 36 -21.73 1.39 0.99
CA GLY A 36 -23.17 1.63 0.80
C GLY A 36 -24.04 0.60 1.56
N PRO A 37 -25.37 0.78 1.60
CA PRO A 37 -26.25 0.02 2.46
C PRO A 37 -26.45 -1.40 1.92
N GLN A 38 -25.53 -2.33 2.18
CA GLN A 38 -25.76 -3.75 2.00
C GLN A 38 -25.27 -4.55 3.20
N ARG A 39 -26.24 -5.24 3.78
CA ARG A 39 -26.17 -6.11 4.95
C ARG A 39 -25.98 -7.53 4.42
N LEU A 40 -25.06 -8.35 4.93
CA LEU A 40 -25.21 -9.82 4.89
C LEU A 40 -24.34 -10.58 5.92
N VAL A 41 -25.09 -11.15 6.88
CA VAL A 41 -25.00 -12.38 7.69
C VAL A 41 -23.65 -13.13 7.82
N LEU A 42 -23.10 -13.12 9.04
CA LEU A 42 -22.17 -14.14 9.55
C LEU A 42 -22.95 -15.40 9.99
N GLY A 43 -22.34 -16.57 9.83
CA GLY A 43 -22.88 -17.86 10.28
C GLY A 43 -23.22 -17.88 11.78
N SER A 44 -24.39 -18.40 12.10
CA SER A 44 -25.13 -18.20 13.36
C SER A 44 -24.46 -18.74 14.63
N ARG A 45 -23.51 -19.69 14.53
CA ARG A 45 -22.82 -20.26 15.71
C ARG A 45 -21.72 -19.36 16.27
N ALA A 46 -20.81 -18.87 15.44
CA ALA A 46 -19.69 -18.04 15.90
C ALA A 46 -20.15 -16.66 16.43
N LEU A 47 -21.21 -16.09 15.83
CA LEU A 47 -21.88 -14.90 16.37
C LEU A 47 -22.59 -15.17 17.69
N GLY A 48 -23.13 -16.38 17.89
CA GLY A 48 -23.79 -16.79 19.13
C GLY A 48 -22.83 -16.79 20.30
N ASP A 49 -21.63 -17.37 20.12
CA ASP A 49 -20.64 -17.48 21.18
C ASP A 49 -20.07 -16.10 21.57
N LEU A 50 -19.75 -15.26 20.58
CA LEU A 50 -19.29 -13.88 20.80
C LEU A 50 -20.36 -12.99 21.43
N ARG A 51 -21.62 -13.12 21.00
CA ARG A 51 -22.75 -12.38 21.60
C ARG A 51 -23.01 -12.82 23.04
N THR A 52 -22.81 -14.11 23.35
CA THR A 52 -22.95 -14.65 24.71
C THR A 52 -21.84 -14.15 25.63
N MET A 53 -20.61 -14.04 25.13
CA MET A 53 -19.49 -13.41 25.84
C MET A 53 -19.68 -11.90 26.06
N LEU A 54 -20.34 -11.20 25.12
CA LEU A 54 -20.60 -9.75 25.22
C LEU A 54 -21.83 -9.41 26.10
N SER A 55 -22.80 -10.32 26.21
CA SER A 55 -24.08 -10.11 26.91
C SER A 55 -24.05 -10.49 28.40
N SER A 56 -22.96 -11.09 28.89
CA SER A 56 -22.83 -11.47 30.30
C SER A 56 -22.62 -10.24 31.20
N PRO A 57 -23.38 -10.06 32.30
CA PRO A 57 -23.23 -8.89 33.18
C PRO A 57 -21.89 -8.93 33.92
N LEU A 58 -21.05 -7.92 33.70
CA LEU A 58 -19.78 -7.75 34.43
C LEU A 58 -20.02 -7.16 35.82
N ARG A 59 -20.68 -7.92 36.70
CA ARG A 59 -20.72 -7.56 38.12
C ARG A 59 -19.41 -8.04 38.76
N GLY A 60 -18.42 -7.14 38.80
CA GLY A 60 -17.17 -7.33 39.56
C GLY A 60 -15.89 -7.67 38.78
N SER A 61 -15.84 -7.55 37.44
CA SER A 61 -14.63 -7.95 36.71
C SER A 61 -13.51 -6.88 36.70
N SER A 62 -12.26 -7.36 36.86
CA SER A 62 -11.02 -6.58 36.87
C SER A 62 -10.83 -5.75 35.58
N LYS A 63 -10.05 -4.65 35.66
CA LYS A 63 -9.66 -3.78 34.53
C LYS A 63 -9.15 -4.56 33.31
N THR A 64 -8.59 -5.75 33.51
CA THR A 64 -8.14 -6.68 32.47
C THR A 64 -9.30 -7.23 31.62
N SER A 65 -10.45 -7.52 32.22
CA SER A 65 -11.64 -8.07 31.53
C SER A 65 -12.32 -7.04 30.62
N LYS A 66 -12.21 -5.74 30.94
CA LYS A 66 -12.65 -4.63 30.05
C LYS A 66 -11.71 -4.44 28.86
N ARG A 67 -10.40 -4.72 28.99
CA ARG A 67 -9.44 -4.70 27.86
C ARG A 67 -9.71 -5.83 26.86
N PHE A 68 -10.11 -7.01 27.34
CA PHE A 68 -10.46 -8.15 26.48
C PHE A 68 -11.69 -7.90 25.60
N ARG A 69 -12.69 -7.17 26.07
CA ARG A 69 -13.88 -6.82 25.27
C ARG A 69 -13.55 -5.91 24.07
N VAL A 70 -12.62 -4.98 24.25
CA VAL A 70 -12.26 -4.06 23.17
C VAL A 70 -11.41 -4.76 22.11
N LEU A 71 -10.47 -5.62 22.55
CA LEU A 71 -9.77 -6.53 21.64
C LEU A 71 -10.74 -7.46 20.86
N ALA A 72 -11.85 -7.88 21.46
CA ALA A 72 -12.85 -8.71 20.78
C ALA A 72 -13.67 -7.92 19.74
N GLU A 73 -13.99 -6.66 20.01
CA GLU A 73 -14.63 -5.76 19.03
C GLU A 73 -13.65 -5.39 17.89
N ASP A 74 -12.38 -5.20 18.21
CA ASP A 74 -11.30 -4.97 17.24
C ASP A 74 -11.07 -6.21 16.35
N LEU A 75 -11.08 -7.42 16.94
CA LEU A 75 -10.97 -8.68 16.21
C LEU A 75 -12.20 -8.94 15.32
N LEU A 76 -13.40 -8.56 15.78
CA LEU A 76 -14.63 -8.61 14.98
C LEU A 76 -14.59 -7.63 13.80
N ALA A 77 -14.03 -6.42 13.99
CA ALA A 77 -13.84 -5.45 12.92
C ALA A 77 -12.78 -5.90 11.91
N ILE A 78 -11.67 -6.47 12.38
CA ILE A 78 -10.63 -7.08 11.53
C ILE A 78 -11.20 -8.27 10.75
N GLN A 79 -11.99 -9.12 11.40
CA GLN A 79 -12.67 -10.25 10.76
C GLN A 79 -13.72 -9.79 9.75
N TRP A 80 -14.48 -8.72 10.06
CA TRP A 80 -15.39 -8.06 9.13
C TRP A 80 -14.65 -7.49 7.90
N CYS A 81 -13.47 -6.89 8.08
CA CYS A 81 -12.61 -6.46 6.97
C CYS A 81 -12.09 -7.65 6.14
N TYR A 82 -11.86 -8.81 6.76
CA TYR A 82 -11.43 -10.01 6.05
C TYR A 82 -12.56 -10.66 5.22
N THR A 83 -13.80 -10.64 5.73
CA THR A 83 -14.96 -11.28 5.09
C THR A 83 -15.82 -10.34 4.24
N GLY A 84 -15.76 -9.02 4.46
CA GLY A 84 -16.65 -8.03 3.85
C GLY A 84 -16.09 -7.31 2.61
N VAL A 85 -14.80 -7.45 2.30
CA VAL A 85 -14.18 -6.86 1.09
C VAL A 85 -14.42 -7.74 -0.16
N THR A 86 -15.48 -8.55 -0.18
CA THR A 86 -15.72 -9.50 -1.27
C THR A 86 -16.72 -9.03 -2.32
N ASN A 87 -17.24 -7.80 -2.31
CA ASN A 87 -18.30 -7.43 -3.27
C ASN A 87 -18.38 -5.93 -3.65
N THR A 88 -17.28 -5.20 -3.73
CA THR A 88 -17.29 -3.87 -4.39
C THR A 88 -16.12 -3.74 -5.36
N ASP A 89 -16.49 -3.60 -6.64
CA ASP A 89 -15.65 -3.50 -7.85
C ASP A 89 -14.71 -4.68 -8.16
N GLU A 90 -15.31 -5.80 -8.55
CA GLU A 90 -14.65 -6.80 -9.39
C GLU A 90 -14.40 -6.22 -10.79
N GLY A 91 -13.30 -5.47 -10.97
CA GLY A 91 -12.84 -5.04 -12.30
C GLY A 91 -12.03 -3.76 -12.35
N SER A 92 -11.96 -2.97 -11.27
CA SER A 92 -11.15 -1.75 -11.24
C SER A 92 -9.72 -2.06 -10.82
N SER A 93 -8.75 -1.91 -11.73
CA SER A 93 -7.31 -1.87 -11.42
C SER A 93 -6.87 -0.56 -10.72
N THR A 94 -7.81 0.29 -10.32
CA THR A 94 -7.51 1.57 -9.68
C THR A 94 -7.51 1.45 -8.15
N ILE A 95 -6.61 2.20 -7.50
CA ILE A 95 -6.51 2.24 -6.04
C ILE A 95 -7.78 2.89 -5.47
N PRO A 96 -8.49 2.24 -4.54
CA PRO A 96 -9.66 2.83 -3.90
C PRO A 96 -9.32 4.14 -3.18
N GLN A 97 -10.11 5.19 -3.39
CA GLN A 97 -9.82 6.54 -2.90
C GLN A 97 -9.72 6.64 -1.37
N TYR A 98 -10.40 5.76 -0.63
CA TYR A 98 -10.34 5.71 0.84
C TYR A 98 -9.03 5.11 1.38
N LEU A 99 -8.20 4.51 0.52
CA LEU A 99 -6.85 4.03 0.85
C LEU A 99 -5.76 5.05 0.49
N ILE A 100 -6.15 6.18 -0.09
CA ILE A 100 -5.24 7.24 -0.51
C ILE A 100 -5.18 8.32 0.56
N CYS A 101 -3.97 8.74 0.89
CA CYS A 101 -3.76 9.85 1.80
C CYS A 101 -4.25 11.16 1.17
N PRO A 102 -5.12 11.93 1.86
CA PRO A 102 -5.64 13.19 1.32
C PRO A 102 -4.57 14.29 1.21
N LEU A 103 -3.47 14.18 1.97
CA LEU A 103 -2.36 15.14 1.91
C LEU A 103 -1.31 14.77 0.87
N THR A 104 -0.82 13.52 0.90
CA THR A 104 0.29 13.12 0.04
C THR A 104 -0.20 12.71 -1.33
N ARG A 105 -1.40 12.11 -1.43
CA ARG A 105 -2.05 11.54 -2.63
C ARG A 105 -1.62 10.13 -3.09
N PRO A 106 -0.55 9.50 -2.57
CA PRO A 106 -0.35 8.05 -2.67
C PRO A 106 -1.22 7.21 -1.73
N LEU A 107 -1.21 5.90 -1.98
CA LEU A 107 -1.64 4.85 -1.07
C LEU A 107 -0.93 5.00 0.29
N PHE A 108 -1.62 4.78 1.41
CA PHE A 108 -0.96 4.83 2.71
C PHE A 108 0.10 3.74 2.86
N GLU A 109 1.24 4.11 3.44
CA GLU A 109 2.27 3.17 3.90
C GLU A 109 2.22 3.06 5.42
N ASP A 110 2.11 4.19 6.12
CA ASP A 110 1.95 4.25 7.57
C ASP A 110 0.75 5.12 7.98
N PRO A 111 -0.49 4.64 7.74
CA PRO A 111 -1.69 5.40 8.04
C PRO A 111 -1.80 5.68 9.54
N VAL A 112 -2.11 6.93 9.90
CA VAL A 112 -2.44 7.36 11.25
C VAL A 112 -3.74 8.13 11.23
N THR A 113 -4.58 7.90 12.23
CA THR A 113 -5.90 8.54 12.32
C THR A 113 -5.88 9.59 13.41
N LEU A 114 -6.38 10.79 13.12
CA LEU A 114 -6.55 11.84 14.11
C LEU A 114 -7.86 11.63 14.88
N GLU A 115 -8.02 12.36 15.99
CA GLU A 115 -9.25 12.35 16.79
C GLU A 115 -10.49 12.84 16.02
N THR A 116 -10.29 13.54 14.90
CA THR A 116 -11.36 13.92 13.95
C THR A 116 -11.82 12.77 13.08
N GLY A 117 -11.17 11.61 13.15
CA GLY A 117 -11.41 10.44 12.31
C GLY A 117 -10.68 10.43 10.98
N GLN A 118 -10.14 11.58 10.55
CA GLN A 118 -9.40 11.65 9.29
C GLN A 118 -8.06 10.89 9.39
N THR A 119 -7.73 10.15 8.33
CA THR A 119 -6.52 9.33 8.24
C THR A 119 -5.51 9.96 7.30
N PHE A 120 -4.25 9.99 7.71
CA PHE A 120 -3.14 10.63 7.02
C PHE A 120 -1.92 9.71 7.01
N GLU A 121 -1.02 9.96 6.07
CA GLU A 121 0.32 9.38 6.11
C GLU A 121 1.09 9.98 7.31
N ARG A 122 1.80 9.14 8.09
CA ARG A 122 2.47 9.56 9.32
C ARG A 122 3.41 10.74 9.08
N ALA A 123 4.27 10.61 8.07
CA ALA A 123 5.28 11.64 7.77
C ALA A 123 4.64 12.98 7.41
N ALA A 124 3.50 12.95 6.70
CA ALA A 124 2.80 14.15 6.27
C ALA A 124 2.15 14.88 7.44
N ILE A 125 1.49 14.15 8.34
CA ILE A 125 0.87 14.79 9.50
C ILE A 125 1.90 15.21 10.55
N GLN A 126 3.02 14.51 10.66
CA GLN A 126 4.15 14.95 11.49
C GLN A 126 4.67 16.31 11.01
N LYS A 127 4.96 16.42 9.70
CA LYS A 127 5.40 17.69 9.10
C LYS A 127 4.39 18.82 9.34
N TRP A 128 3.10 18.54 9.19
CA TRP A 128 2.04 19.51 9.45
C TRP A 128 2.09 20.05 10.89
N PHE A 129 2.32 19.19 11.88
CA PHE A 129 2.46 19.61 13.28
C PHE A 129 3.79 20.33 13.54
N ASP A 130 4.88 19.92 12.90
CA ASP A 130 6.19 20.55 13.03
C ASP A 130 6.20 21.99 12.48
N GLU A 131 5.34 22.29 11.50
CA GLU A 131 5.06 23.64 10.98
C GLU A 131 4.20 24.50 11.95
N GLY A 132 3.81 23.95 13.10
CA GLY A 132 3.05 24.65 14.14
C GLY A 132 1.54 24.64 13.94
N ASN A 133 1.04 23.92 12.93
CA ASN A 133 -0.40 23.83 12.68
C ASN A 133 -1.12 23.02 13.77
N LYS A 134 -2.25 23.55 14.25
CA LYS A 134 -3.03 22.96 15.36
C LYS A 134 -4.41 22.45 14.95
N THR A 135 -4.66 22.36 13.65
CA THR A 135 -5.95 21.97 13.07
C THR A 135 -5.82 20.70 12.26
N CYS A 136 -6.93 20.00 12.07
CA CYS A 136 -7.02 18.92 11.09
C CYS A 136 -6.89 19.50 9.67
N PRO A 137 -5.98 18.99 8.82
CA PRO A 137 -5.76 19.52 7.48
C PRO A 137 -6.99 19.46 6.55
N VAL A 138 -7.88 18.47 6.77
CA VAL A 138 -9.07 18.25 5.94
C VAL A 138 -10.29 18.97 6.50
N THR A 139 -10.54 18.87 7.81
CA THR A 139 -11.77 19.43 8.40
C THR A 139 -11.61 20.86 8.91
N GLY A 140 -10.38 21.35 9.10
CA GLY A 140 -10.10 22.65 9.71
C GLY A 140 -10.34 22.71 11.22
N ASN A 141 -10.84 21.64 11.84
CA ASN A 141 -11.16 21.62 13.28
C ASN A 141 -9.89 21.67 14.13
N SER A 142 -9.93 22.42 15.23
CA SER A 142 -8.84 22.43 16.23
C SER A 142 -8.63 21.05 16.83
N LEU A 143 -7.37 20.66 17.01
CA LEU A 143 -6.97 19.40 17.62
C LEU A 143 -6.63 19.61 19.10
N GLU A 144 -7.14 18.74 19.97
CA GLU A 144 -6.79 18.66 21.39
C GLU A 144 -5.39 18.06 21.59
N CYS A 145 -4.92 17.24 20.63
CA CYS A 145 -3.65 16.52 20.71
C CYS A 145 -2.80 16.74 19.46
N LEU A 146 -1.61 17.33 19.64
CA LEU A 146 -0.64 17.64 18.57
C LEU A 146 0.49 16.61 18.45
N SER A 147 0.35 15.45 19.10
CA SER A 147 1.24 14.32 18.91
C SER A 147 0.71 13.42 17.82
N VAL A 148 1.57 12.94 16.93
CA VAL A 148 1.17 11.97 15.90
C VAL A 148 0.70 10.66 16.54
N PRO A 149 -0.53 10.18 16.25
CA PRO A 149 -1.07 8.97 16.85
C PRO A 149 -0.33 7.69 16.42
N LEU A 150 -0.66 6.58 17.09
CA LEU A 150 -0.22 5.25 16.66
C LEU A 150 -0.80 4.90 15.27
N ALA A 151 -0.14 3.97 14.58
CA ALA A 151 -0.60 3.48 13.29
C ALA A 151 -2.03 2.92 13.36
N ASN A 152 -2.82 3.22 12.34
CA ASN A 152 -4.13 2.64 12.12
C ASN A 152 -3.96 1.25 11.49
N MET A 153 -3.92 0.24 12.35
CA MET A 153 -3.79 -1.15 11.92
C MET A 153 -4.97 -1.65 11.11
N VAL A 154 -6.17 -1.08 11.28
CA VAL A 154 -7.34 -1.47 10.49
C VAL A 154 -7.14 -1.06 9.02
N ILE A 155 -6.72 0.18 8.77
CA ILE A 155 -6.43 0.64 7.40
C ILE A 155 -5.25 -0.13 6.80
N LYS A 156 -4.20 -0.43 7.58
CA LYS A 156 -3.11 -1.32 7.10
C LYS A 156 -3.64 -2.68 6.65
N CYS A 157 -4.46 -3.35 7.47
CA CYS A 157 -5.04 -4.64 7.10
C CYS A 157 -5.92 -4.58 5.84
N VAL A 158 -6.67 -3.49 5.64
CA VAL A 158 -7.47 -3.30 4.42
C VAL A 158 -6.58 -3.10 3.20
N ILE A 159 -5.49 -2.33 3.33
CA ILE A 159 -4.49 -2.13 2.27
C ILE A 159 -3.83 -3.46 1.89
N ASP A 160 -3.41 -4.25 2.87
CA ASP A 160 -2.77 -5.54 2.64
C ASP A 160 -3.74 -6.52 1.92
N SER A 161 -5.00 -6.54 2.35
CA SER A 161 -6.05 -7.34 1.71
C SER A 161 -6.30 -6.90 0.25
N TRP A 162 -6.37 -5.59 0.02
CA TRP A 162 -6.52 -5.04 -1.32
C TRP A 162 -5.31 -5.36 -2.20
N LYS A 163 -4.08 -5.11 -1.73
CA LYS A 163 -2.82 -5.43 -2.43
C LYS A 163 -2.76 -6.91 -2.82
N SER A 164 -3.12 -7.81 -1.90
CA SER A 164 -3.14 -9.26 -2.13
C SER A 164 -4.08 -9.64 -3.29
N LYS A 165 -5.31 -9.10 -3.32
CA LYS A 165 -6.27 -9.34 -4.40
C LYS A 165 -5.83 -8.70 -5.71
N HIS A 166 -5.43 -7.43 -5.65
CA HIS A 166 -4.97 -6.65 -6.78
C HIS A 166 -3.78 -7.32 -7.48
N CYS A 167 -2.79 -7.79 -6.72
CA CYS A 167 -1.64 -8.51 -7.25
C CYS A 167 -2.05 -9.79 -7.97
N LYS A 168 -2.91 -10.62 -7.35
CA LYS A 168 -3.40 -11.86 -7.96
C LYS A 168 -4.12 -11.61 -9.28
N ASN A 169 -5.00 -10.60 -9.31
CA ASN A 169 -5.75 -10.24 -10.51
C ASN A 169 -4.83 -9.76 -11.63
N ILE A 170 -3.87 -8.89 -11.30
CA ILE A 170 -2.89 -8.41 -12.27
C ILE A 170 -2.02 -9.55 -12.81
N LEU A 171 -1.48 -10.40 -11.94
CA LEU A 171 -0.60 -11.49 -12.38
C LEU A 171 -1.37 -12.52 -13.22
N ALA A 172 -2.63 -12.84 -12.86
CA ALA A 172 -3.49 -13.70 -13.67
C ALA A 172 -3.73 -13.10 -15.06
N PHE A 173 -4.00 -11.79 -15.14
CA PHE A 173 -4.16 -11.09 -16.41
C PHE A 173 -2.85 -11.09 -17.22
N ALA A 174 -1.71 -10.86 -16.58
CA ALA A 174 -0.40 -10.90 -17.23
C ALA A 174 -0.10 -12.29 -17.81
N SER A 175 -0.40 -13.37 -17.07
CA SER A 175 -0.25 -14.75 -17.58
C SER A 175 -1.10 -14.97 -18.83
N GLN A 176 -2.38 -14.59 -18.79
CA GLN A 176 -3.29 -14.73 -19.94
C GLN A 176 -2.77 -13.97 -21.17
N MET A 177 -2.31 -12.72 -21.00
CA MET A 177 -1.78 -11.93 -22.12
C MET A 177 -0.53 -12.54 -22.76
N MET A 178 0.31 -13.21 -21.96
CA MET A 178 1.55 -13.81 -22.44
C MET A 178 1.31 -15.14 -23.15
N GLU A 179 0.33 -15.93 -22.69
CA GLU A 179 -0.09 -17.20 -23.33
C GLU A 179 -0.79 -16.97 -24.69
N GLU A 180 -1.61 -15.91 -24.82
CA GLU A 180 -2.37 -15.64 -26.06
C GLU A 180 -1.52 -15.12 -27.23
N LYS A 181 -0.26 -14.71 -26.98
CA LYS A 181 0.59 -14.02 -27.95
C LYS A 181 1.79 -14.82 -28.45
N GLU A 182 1.93 -16.08 -28.04
CA GLU A 182 2.98 -16.98 -28.54
C GLU A 182 2.82 -17.33 -30.04
N GLY A 183 1.71 -16.92 -30.68
CA GLY A 183 1.42 -17.14 -32.11
C GLY A 183 1.09 -15.89 -32.95
N ARG A 184 1.17 -14.67 -32.41
CA ARG A 184 0.90 -13.42 -33.15
C ARG A 184 2.00 -12.39 -32.88
N GLU A 185 2.46 -11.70 -33.93
CA GLU A 185 3.33 -10.54 -33.75
C GLU A 185 2.63 -9.52 -32.83
N PHE A 186 3.23 -9.22 -31.68
CA PHE A 186 2.74 -8.22 -30.75
C PHE A 186 2.49 -6.91 -31.51
N ALA A 187 1.25 -6.42 -31.50
CA ALA A 187 0.84 -5.23 -32.22
C ALA A 187 1.65 -3.99 -31.79
N HIS A 188 1.64 -2.95 -32.63
CA HIS A 188 2.48 -1.76 -32.46
C HIS A 188 2.23 -0.94 -31.18
N SER A 189 1.15 -1.17 -30.44
CA SER A 189 0.89 -0.54 -29.14
C SER A 189 0.21 -1.52 -28.19
N ASP A 190 0.98 -2.05 -27.24
CA ASP A 190 0.49 -2.88 -26.12
C ASP A 190 0.71 -2.12 -24.80
N ASP A 191 0.39 -0.83 -24.80
CA ASP A 191 0.50 0.07 -23.63
C ASP A 191 -0.19 -0.50 -22.38
N GLY A 192 -1.23 -1.31 -22.56
CA GLY A 192 -1.93 -2.00 -21.48
C GLY A 192 -1.04 -2.94 -20.67
N PHE A 193 -0.13 -3.71 -21.29
CA PHE A 193 0.74 -4.60 -20.52
C PHE A 193 1.82 -3.83 -19.76
N ILE A 194 2.41 -2.81 -20.38
CA ILE A 194 3.39 -1.93 -19.72
C ILE A 194 2.73 -1.24 -18.50
N SER A 195 1.51 -0.70 -18.68
CA SER A 195 0.74 -0.09 -17.59
C SER A 195 0.49 -1.05 -16.42
N ILE A 196 0.26 -2.33 -16.71
CA ILE A 196 0.04 -3.37 -15.69
C ILE A 196 1.33 -3.70 -14.94
N LEU A 197 2.45 -3.81 -15.66
CA LEU A 197 3.77 -3.97 -15.03
C LEU A 197 4.09 -2.77 -14.12
N GLU A 198 3.77 -1.56 -14.56
CA GLU A 198 3.98 -0.33 -13.81
C GLU A 198 3.21 -0.34 -12.48
N GLN A 199 1.99 -0.86 -12.46
CA GLN A 199 1.20 -1.01 -11.22
C GLN A 199 1.87 -1.95 -10.21
N LEU A 200 2.49 -3.05 -10.66
CA LEU A 200 3.22 -3.97 -9.77
C LEU A 200 4.52 -3.38 -9.21
N ILE A 201 5.06 -2.35 -9.87
CA ILE A 201 6.33 -1.72 -9.52
C ILE A 201 6.11 -0.51 -8.60
N THR A 202 5.05 0.27 -8.84
CA THR A 202 4.81 1.55 -8.17
C THR A 202 3.98 1.45 -6.89
N ILE A 203 3.07 0.47 -6.80
CA ILE A 203 2.11 0.35 -5.68
C ILE A 203 2.67 -0.46 -4.50
N TYR A 204 3.66 -1.29 -4.76
CA TYR A 204 4.16 -2.29 -3.82
C TYR A 204 5.47 -1.83 -3.18
N SER A 205 5.70 -2.28 -1.94
CA SER A 205 6.98 -2.10 -1.26
C SER A 205 8.11 -2.75 -2.07
N ARG A 206 9.36 -2.44 -1.74
CA ARG A 206 10.52 -2.99 -2.43
C ARG A 206 10.54 -4.52 -2.38
N GLU A 207 10.23 -5.09 -1.23
CA GLU A 207 10.23 -6.52 -0.96
C GLU A 207 9.11 -7.21 -1.76
N GLU A 208 7.90 -6.67 -1.73
CA GLU A 208 6.76 -7.15 -2.53
C GLU A 208 7.05 -7.04 -4.03
N ARG A 209 7.62 -5.93 -4.48
CA ARG A 209 8.00 -5.71 -5.89
C ARG A 209 8.97 -6.76 -6.38
N ILE A 210 10.01 -7.10 -5.61
CA ILE A 210 10.97 -8.15 -6.00
C ILE A 210 10.25 -9.48 -6.24
N VAL A 211 9.32 -9.87 -5.37
CA VAL A 211 8.54 -11.11 -5.53
C VAL A 211 7.65 -11.04 -6.78
N ASN A 212 6.93 -9.94 -6.97
CA ASN A 212 6.06 -9.73 -8.12
C ASN A 212 6.84 -9.79 -9.44
N VAL A 213 7.98 -9.10 -9.50
CA VAL A 213 8.84 -9.04 -10.69
C VAL A 213 9.47 -10.40 -10.98
N LYS A 214 9.87 -11.18 -9.98
CA LYS A 214 10.31 -12.58 -10.20
C LYS A 214 9.25 -13.43 -10.88
N HIS A 215 7.99 -13.30 -10.45
CA HIS A 215 6.89 -14.01 -11.10
C HIS A 215 6.75 -13.56 -12.56
N LEU A 216 6.75 -12.25 -12.82
CA LEU A 216 6.71 -11.72 -14.19
C LEU A 216 7.89 -12.20 -15.05
N ILE A 217 9.08 -12.33 -14.49
CA ILE A 217 10.25 -12.88 -15.20
C ILE A 217 9.98 -14.32 -15.63
N SER A 218 9.39 -15.15 -14.74
CA SER A 218 9.01 -16.53 -15.08
C SER A 218 7.95 -16.63 -16.18
N LEU A 219 7.10 -15.60 -16.31
CA LEU A 219 6.11 -15.46 -17.38
C LEU A 219 6.71 -14.92 -18.70
N GLY A 220 8.02 -14.63 -18.76
CA GLY A 220 8.69 -14.15 -19.97
C GLY A 220 8.67 -12.63 -20.16
N SER A 221 8.32 -11.84 -19.14
CA SER A 221 8.26 -10.36 -19.23
C SER A 221 9.56 -9.71 -19.72
N VAL A 222 10.73 -10.27 -19.39
CA VAL A 222 12.04 -9.74 -19.83
C VAL A 222 12.13 -9.72 -21.36
N GLN A 223 11.69 -10.80 -22.02
CA GLN A 223 11.72 -10.90 -23.48
C GLN A 223 10.76 -9.88 -24.12
N TYR A 224 9.58 -9.72 -23.52
CA TYR A 224 8.60 -8.73 -23.93
C TYR A 224 9.17 -7.30 -23.80
N LEU A 225 9.74 -6.96 -22.64
CA LEU A 225 10.29 -5.63 -22.35
C LEU A 225 11.46 -5.30 -23.26
N ILE A 226 12.36 -6.26 -23.53
CA ILE A 226 13.44 -6.10 -24.52
C ILE A 226 12.85 -5.77 -25.90
N ARG A 227 11.84 -6.53 -26.35
CA ARG A 227 11.19 -6.29 -27.64
C ARG A 227 10.55 -4.91 -27.71
N ARG A 228 9.84 -4.47 -26.67
CA ARG A 228 9.27 -3.12 -26.60
C ARG A 228 10.36 -2.04 -26.53
N PHE A 229 11.47 -2.30 -25.88
CA PHE A 229 12.61 -1.37 -25.86
C PHE A 229 13.22 -1.17 -27.26
N VAL A 230 13.22 -2.22 -28.10
CA VAL A 230 13.74 -2.14 -29.47
C VAL A 230 12.72 -1.48 -30.42
N LEU A 231 11.46 -1.93 -30.38
CA LEU A 231 10.44 -1.60 -31.39
C LEU A 231 9.42 -0.54 -30.97
N GLY A 232 9.32 -0.22 -29.67
CA GLY A 232 8.29 0.64 -29.11
C GLY A 232 8.51 2.12 -29.40
N THR A 233 7.53 2.94 -29.01
CA THR A 233 7.63 4.40 -29.01
C THR A 233 8.64 4.89 -27.97
N THR A 234 9.08 6.15 -28.05
CA THR A 234 10.00 6.73 -27.07
C THR A 234 9.50 6.58 -25.63
N GLU A 235 8.21 6.78 -25.40
CA GLU A 235 7.55 6.61 -24.10
C GLU A 235 7.65 5.16 -23.58
N GLU A 236 7.34 4.18 -24.43
CA GLU A 236 7.44 2.77 -24.06
C GLU A 236 8.88 2.34 -23.79
N LYS A 237 9.84 2.89 -24.52
CA LYS A 237 11.27 2.64 -24.26
C LYS A 237 11.71 3.23 -22.93
N ILE A 238 11.24 4.43 -22.57
CA ILE A 238 11.53 5.08 -21.29
C ILE A 238 10.97 4.25 -20.12
N ARG A 239 9.70 3.85 -20.19
CA ARG A 239 9.07 2.98 -19.17
C ARG A 239 9.74 1.61 -19.12
N GLY A 240 10.00 1.03 -20.29
CA GLY A 240 10.69 -0.24 -20.46
C GLY A 240 12.06 -0.26 -19.81
N ALA A 241 12.84 0.82 -19.90
CA ALA A 241 14.13 0.92 -19.20
C ALA A 241 13.97 0.78 -17.68
N GLY A 242 13.00 1.48 -17.09
CA GLY A 242 12.70 1.41 -15.66
C GLY A 242 12.30 -0.01 -15.22
N HIS A 243 11.48 -0.68 -16.02
CA HIS A 243 11.05 -2.05 -15.74
C HIS A 243 12.19 -3.08 -15.90
N LEU A 244 13.08 -2.89 -16.88
CA LEU A 244 14.24 -3.76 -17.08
C LEU A 244 15.24 -3.66 -15.91
N ILE A 245 15.40 -2.48 -15.31
CA ILE A 245 16.16 -2.32 -14.06
C ILE A 245 15.51 -3.14 -12.94
N CYS A 246 14.18 -3.03 -12.78
CA CYS A 246 13.45 -3.82 -11.77
C CYS A 246 13.66 -5.32 -11.98
N CYS A 247 13.71 -5.79 -13.24
CA CYS A 247 14.02 -7.19 -13.54
C CYS A 247 15.43 -7.59 -13.10
N ILE A 248 16.45 -6.76 -13.36
CA ILE A 248 17.84 -7.03 -12.94
C ILE A 248 17.96 -7.01 -11.40
N GLU A 249 17.28 -6.08 -10.73
CA GLU A 249 17.24 -6.01 -9.26
C GLU A 249 16.60 -7.26 -8.64
N ALA A 250 15.55 -7.78 -9.27
CA ALA A 250 14.84 -8.96 -8.80
C ALA A 250 15.61 -10.27 -9.13
N ASP A 251 16.23 -10.35 -10.30
CA ASP A 251 17.01 -11.50 -10.76
C ASP A 251 18.19 -11.05 -11.65
N ALA A 252 19.40 -11.12 -11.08
CA ALA A 252 20.62 -10.72 -11.75
C ALA A 252 20.93 -11.53 -13.03
N SER A 253 20.37 -12.74 -13.18
CA SER A 253 20.54 -13.55 -14.41
C SER A 253 19.92 -12.88 -15.65
N CYS A 254 19.00 -11.93 -15.46
CA CYS A 254 18.42 -11.14 -16.55
C CYS A 254 19.45 -10.24 -17.23
N ARG A 255 20.50 -9.82 -16.51
CA ARG A 255 21.46 -8.80 -16.96
C ARG A 255 22.09 -9.15 -18.30
N ASP A 256 22.61 -10.36 -18.47
CA ASP A 256 23.31 -10.78 -19.68
C ASP A 256 22.39 -10.78 -20.91
N ARG A 257 21.13 -11.20 -20.71
CA ARG A 257 20.11 -11.22 -21.77
C ARG A 257 19.77 -9.80 -22.21
N ILE A 258 19.63 -8.88 -21.25
CA ILE A 258 19.30 -7.47 -21.49
C ILE A 258 20.49 -6.76 -22.17
N ALA A 259 21.71 -6.95 -21.65
CA ALA A 259 22.93 -6.33 -22.17
C ALA A 259 23.20 -6.70 -23.63
N LYS A 260 22.90 -7.94 -24.03
CA LYS A 260 23.07 -8.41 -25.42
C LYS A 260 22.03 -7.83 -26.38
N ALA A 261 20.86 -7.46 -25.89
CA ALA A 261 19.73 -7.09 -26.74
C ALA A 261 19.50 -5.58 -26.85
N ILE A 262 19.88 -4.80 -25.84
CA ILE A 262 19.67 -3.35 -25.81
C ILE A 262 20.79 -2.61 -26.55
N ASN A 263 20.40 -1.67 -27.42
CA ASN A 263 21.32 -0.71 -28.00
C ASN A 263 21.60 0.43 -27.00
N ILE A 264 22.84 0.46 -26.47
CA ILE A 264 23.33 1.49 -25.53
C ILE A 264 23.16 2.92 -26.09
N GLN A 265 23.21 3.11 -27.40
CA GLN A 265 23.04 4.42 -28.03
C GLN A 265 21.70 5.08 -27.68
N VAL A 266 20.63 4.29 -27.58
CA VAL A 266 19.29 4.77 -27.19
C VAL A 266 19.29 5.31 -25.76
N LEU A 267 20.03 4.67 -24.86
CA LEU A 267 20.14 5.13 -23.47
C LEU A 267 20.98 6.41 -23.36
N ILE A 268 21.98 6.59 -24.23
CA ILE A 268 22.73 7.85 -24.31
C ILE A 268 21.82 8.98 -24.79
N GLU A 269 20.98 8.74 -25.81
CA GLU A 269 19.98 9.72 -26.26
C GLU A 269 19.02 10.13 -25.14
N PHE A 270 18.63 9.19 -24.27
CA PHE A 270 17.80 9.49 -23.11
C PHE A 270 18.45 10.46 -22.12
N LEU A 271 19.77 10.41 -21.94
CA LEU A 271 20.48 11.34 -21.06
C LEU A 271 20.37 12.79 -21.52
N HIS A 272 20.24 13.01 -22.83
CA HIS A 272 20.06 14.33 -23.44
C HIS A 272 18.58 14.73 -23.57
N SER A 273 17.64 13.85 -23.23
CA SER A 273 16.21 14.13 -23.30
C SER A 273 15.79 15.17 -22.26
N LYS A 274 14.81 16.01 -22.62
CA LYS A 274 14.15 16.92 -21.68
C LYS A 274 13.31 16.17 -20.64
N GLN A 275 12.86 14.96 -20.96
CA GLN A 275 12.06 14.15 -20.06
C GLN A 275 12.89 13.68 -18.85
N ILE A 276 12.40 13.97 -17.64
CA ILE A 276 13.09 13.59 -16.40
C ILE A 276 13.15 12.06 -16.27
N GLU A 277 12.04 11.38 -16.56
CA GLU A 277 11.94 9.92 -16.46
C GLU A 277 12.96 9.20 -17.34
N ALA A 278 13.17 9.69 -18.58
CA ALA A 278 14.19 9.15 -19.48
C ALA A 278 15.58 9.17 -18.83
N ARG A 279 15.96 10.29 -18.21
CA ARG A 279 17.26 10.43 -17.55
C ARG A 279 17.37 9.58 -16.29
N THR A 280 16.30 9.55 -15.48
CA THR A 280 16.22 8.77 -14.24
C THR A 280 16.31 7.27 -14.50
N ASN A 281 15.76 6.78 -15.61
CA ASN A 281 15.82 5.36 -15.97
C ASN A 281 17.11 5.01 -16.74
N ALA A 282 17.65 5.91 -17.56
CA ALA A 282 18.84 5.61 -18.37
C ALA A 282 20.12 5.42 -17.54
N VAL A 283 20.38 6.29 -16.56
CA VAL A 283 21.60 6.23 -15.73
C VAL A 283 21.76 4.89 -14.97
N PRO A 284 20.78 4.43 -14.19
CA PRO A 284 20.89 3.15 -13.48
C PRO A 284 20.97 1.95 -14.43
N LEU A 285 20.24 1.96 -15.55
CA LEU A 285 20.32 0.87 -16.52
C LEU A 285 21.71 0.81 -17.18
N LEU A 286 22.26 1.95 -17.62
CA LEU A 286 23.63 2.02 -18.13
C LEU A 286 24.63 1.52 -17.10
N THR A 287 24.46 1.88 -15.83
CA THR A 287 25.34 1.44 -14.75
C THR A 287 25.30 -0.08 -14.58
N GLU A 288 24.11 -0.69 -14.57
CA GLU A 288 23.96 -2.15 -14.45
C GLU A 288 24.49 -2.92 -15.68
N LEU A 289 24.42 -2.33 -16.89
CA LEU A 289 24.85 -2.98 -18.12
C LEU A 289 26.34 -2.82 -18.42
N VAL A 290 26.96 -1.70 -18.04
CA VAL A 290 28.37 -1.39 -18.32
C VAL A 290 29.29 -1.82 -17.18
N CYS A 291 28.81 -1.75 -15.93
CA CYS A 291 29.60 -2.10 -14.74
C CYS A 291 29.11 -3.44 -14.16
N PRO A 292 29.62 -4.59 -14.61
CA PRO A 292 29.26 -5.87 -14.03
C PRO A 292 29.68 -5.87 -12.55
N LYS A 293 28.69 -5.99 -11.65
CA LYS A 293 28.94 -6.34 -10.25
C LYS A 293 29.59 -7.73 -10.24
N ARG A 294 30.87 -7.78 -9.89
CA ARG A 294 31.64 -9.02 -9.68
C ARG A 294 31.09 -9.80 -8.48
#